data_AF-A0A1X7VGD3-F1
#
_entry.id   AF-A0A1X7VGD3-F1
#
_cell.length_a   1.000
_cell.length_b   1.000
_cell.length_c   1.000
_cell.angle_alpha   90.00
_cell.angle_beta   90.00
_cell.angle_gamma   90.00
#
_symmetry.space_group_name_H-M   'P 1'
#
loop_
_entity.id
_entity.type
_entity.pdbx_description
1 polymer ?
#
loop_
_entity_poly.entity_id
_entity_poly.type
_entity_poly.pdbx_seq_one_letter_code
_entity_poly.pdbx_strand_id
1 'polypeptide(L)'
;MLLIARIFPFIIGDKVSEDDMHYKCFLMLLKILNIVMSPYIIHEVPPYLRVLIEEHHSLFVELYPNESFIPKLHYLIHYPKQIEEQRPIVRAWIMRYKGKLKYFKGVSGSGNFKNITYTLAKRHQKWLAYHLQTRSMFTPECTRGPILSTVSLSEDSDDIQSLIKQNIDVPDSDISSCTVVTLKWIMIMVSSTQIKIVTLLPMYQ
;
A
#
# COMPACT_ATOMS: atom_id res chain seq x y z
N MET A 1 -14.12 -5.79 2.04
CA MET A 1 -15.37 -6.08 1.31
C MET A 1 -15.16 -7.13 0.21
N LEU A 2 -14.30 -6.92 -0.81
CA LEU A 2 -14.04 -7.93 -1.87
C LEU A 2 -13.51 -9.29 -1.36
N LEU A 3 -12.68 -9.28 -0.32
CA LEU A 3 -12.14 -10.51 0.27
C LEU A 3 -13.25 -11.43 0.80
N ILE A 4 -14.19 -10.86 1.57
CA ILE A 4 -15.32 -11.61 2.12
C ILE A 4 -16.17 -12.18 0.97
N ALA A 5 -16.49 -11.39 -0.05
CA ALA A 5 -17.28 -11.85 -1.19
C ALA A 5 -16.64 -13.06 -1.91
N ARG A 6 -15.31 -13.10 -2.01
CA ARG A 6 -14.58 -14.23 -2.61
C ARG A 6 -14.51 -15.47 -1.74
N ILE A 7 -14.43 -15.30 -0.42
CA ILE A 7 -14.35 -16.41 0.53
C ILE A 7 -15.75 -16.98 0.83
N PHE A 8 -16.79 -16.15 0.70
CA PHE A 8 -18.16 -16.51 1.07
C PHE A 8 -18.67 -17.82 0.42
N PRO A 9 -18.48 -18.06 -0.90
CA PRO A 9 -18.85 -19.35 -1.50
C PRO A 9 -18.20 -20.56 -0.81
N PHE A 10 -16.97 -20.42 -0.30
CA PHE A 10 -16.28 -21.50 0.39
C PHE A 10 -16.77 -21.74 1.82
N ILE A 11 -17.40 -20.73 2.44
CA ILE A 11 -17.95 -20.83 3.81
C ILE A 11 -19.33 -21.47 3.82
N ILE A 12 -20.14 -21.19 2.80
CA ILE A 12 -21.56 -21.58 2.76
C ILE A 12 -21.90 -22.56 1.64
N GLY A 13 -20.96 -22.84 0.71
CA GLY A 13 -21.24 -23.64 -0.48
C GLY A 13 -21.68 -25.08 -0.19
N ASP A 14 -21.28 -25.63 0.95
CA ASP A 14 -21.72 -26.94 1.46
C ASP A 14 -23.15 -26.92 2.05
N LYS A 15 -23.69 -25.73 2.34
CA LYS A 15 -24.99 -25.52 2.99
C LYS A 15 -26.08 -25.04 2.04
N VAL A 16 -25.74 -24.73 0.80
CA VAL A 16 -26.68 -24.21 -0.21
C VAL A 16 -26.95 -25.30 -1.24
N SER A 17 -28.22 -25.43 -1.66
CA SER A 17 -28.59 -26.37 -2.72
C SER A 17 -27.92 -25.98 -4.05
N GLU A 18 -27.48 -26.97 -4.83
CA GLU A 18 -26.89 -26.74 -6.15
C GLU A 18 -27.87 -26.06 -7.12
N ASP A 19 -29.18 -26.28 -6.94
CA ASP A 19 -30.26 -25.72 -7.76
C ASP A 19 -30.73 -24.32 -7.29
N ASP A 20 -30.10 -23.74 -6.27
CA ASP A 20 -30.48 -22.42 -5.76
C ASP A 20 -30.11 -21.31 -6.76
N MET A 21 -31.13 -20.72 -7.38
CA MET A 21 -30.97 -19.68 -8.40
C MET A 21 -30.44 -18.36 -7.82
N HIS A 22 -30.73 -18.03 -6.56
CA HIS A 22 -30.16 -16.84 -5.91
C HIS A 22 -28.66 -17.01 -5.70
N TYR A 23 -28.24 -18.21 -5.28
CA TYR A 23 -26.83 -18.54 -5.15
C TYR A 23 -26.12 -18.54 -6.51
N LYS A 24 -26.75 -19.10 -7.56
CA LYS A 24 -26.25 -19.02 -8.93
C LYS A 24 -26.07 -17.57 -9.39
N CYS A 25 -27.05 -16.70 -9.16
CA CYS A 25 -26.97 -15.28 -9.48
C CYS A 25 -25.78 -14.61 -8.77
N PHE A 26 -25.58 -14.92 -7.48
CA PHE A 26 -24.43 -14.43 -6.72
C PHE A 26 -23.08 -14.93 -7.26
N LEU A 27 -22.97 -16.22 -7.61
CA LEU A 27 -21.75 -16.78 -8.21
C LEU A 27 -21.43 -16.15 -9.57
N MET A 28 -22.45 -15.84 -10.38
CA MET A 28 -22.27 -15.13 -11.64
C MET A 28 -21.72 -13.72 -11.42
N LEU A 29 -22.23 -12.99 -10.42
CA LEU A 29 -21.68 -11.69 -10.04
C LEU A 29 -20.21 -11.80 -9.62
N LEU A 30 -19.84 -12.84 -8.87
CA LEU A 30 -18.44 -13.09 -8.50
C LEU A 30 -17.56 -13.39 -9.71
N LYS A 31 -18.05 -14.14 -10.70
CA LYS A 31 -17.33 -14.39 -11.97
C LYS A 31 -17.09 -13.08 -12.72
N ILE A 32 -18.13 -12.24 -12.85
CA ILE A 32 -18.02 -10.89 -13.45
C ILE A 32 -16.95 -10.07 -12.71
N LEU A 33 -17.04 -10.01 -11.38
CA LEU A 33 -16.08 -9.27 -10.55
C LEU A 33 -14.65 -9.78 -10.74
N ASN A 34 -14.44 -11.10 -10.85
CA ASN A 34 -13.11 -11.66 -11.06
C ASN A 34 -12.50 -11.24 -12.40
N ILE A 35 -13.30 -11.18 -13.47
CA ILE A 35 -12.85 -10.70 -14.78
C ILE A 35 -12.49 -9.21 -14.71
N VAL A 36 -13.40 -8.38 -14.19
CA VAL A 36 -13.23 -6.93 -14.08
C VAL A 36 -12.02 -6.55 -13.22
N MET A 37 -11.76 -7.33 -12.18
CA MET A 37 -10.65 -7.15 -11.26
C MET A 37 -9.32 -7.71 -11.77
N SER A 38 -9.30 -8.37 -12.94
CA SER A 38 -8.08 -8.96 -13.48
C SER A 38 -7.09 -7.88 -13.93
N PRO A 39 -5.80 -7.97 -13.58
CA PRO A 39 -4.77 -7.04 -14.06
C PRO A 39 -4.44 -7.21 -15.55
N TYR A 40 -4.81 -8.35 -16.13
CA TYR A 40 -4.57 -8.73 -17.51
C TYR A 40 -5.85 -9.33 -18.12
N ILE A 41 -6.21 -8.85 -19.31
CA ILE A 41 -7.41 -9.30 -20.02
C ILE A 41 -7.02 -9.54 -21.47
N ILE A 42 -7.37 -10.70 -22.01
CA ILE A 42 -7.18 -11.07 -23.41
C ILE A 42 -8.35 -10.59 -24.27
N HIS A 43 -8.15 -10.51 -25.58
CA HIS A 43 -9.14 -9.95 -26.51
C HIS A 43 -10.49 -10.69 -26.55
N GLU A 44 -10.53 -11.97 -26.20
CA GLU A 44 -11.74 -12.80 -26.22
C GLU A 44 -12.63 -12.61 -24.98
N VAL A 45 -12.09 -12.00 -23.92
CA VAL A 45 -12.79 -11.86 -22.64
C VAL A 45 -13.89 -10.79 -22.65
N PRO A 46 -13.76 -9.61 -23.29
CA PRO A 46 -14.84 -8.62 -23.31
C PRO A 46 -16.16 -9.11 -23.95
N PRO A 47 -16.16 -9.83 -25.09
CA PRO A 47 -17.37 -10.47 -25.61
C PRO A 47 -17.97 -11.46 -24.62
N TYR A 48 -17.15 -12.31 -23.98
CA TYR A 48 -17.60 -13.25 -22.95
C TYR A 48 -18.21 -12.54 -21.73
N LEU A 49 -17.58 -11.45 -21.29
CA LEU A 49 -18.07 -10.62 -20.18
C LEU A 49 -19.44 -10.01 -20.49
N ARG A 50 -19.70 -9.63 -21.75
CA ARG A 50 -20.99 -9.08 -22.18
C ARG A 50 -22.12 -10.10 -21.99
N VAL A 51 -21.91 -11.33 -22.48
CA VAL A 51 -22.86 -12.43 -22.30
C VAL A 51 -23.08 -12.74 -20.82
N LEU A 52 -22.00 -12.85 -20.05
CA LEU A 52 -22.08 -13.15 -18.61
C LEU A 52 -22.86 -12.08 -17.83
N ILE A 53 -22.70 -10.80 -18.20
CA ILE A 53 -23.45 -9.68 -17.61
C ILE A 53 -24.92 -9.75 -18.00
N GLU A 54 -25.24 -10.03 -19.25
CA GLU A 54 -26.62 -10.16 -19.74
C GLU A 54 -27.35 -11.31 -19.02
N GLU A 55 -26.75 -12.49 -18.94
CA GLU A 55 -27.33 -13.63 -18.23
C GLU A 55 -27.54 -13.32 -16.74
N HIS A 56 -26.57 -12.65 -16.09
CA HIS A 56 -26.70 -12.23 -14.70
C HIS A 56 -27.86 -11.23 -14.52
N HIS A 57 -27.98 -10.22 -15.38
CA HIS A 57 -29.00 -9.19 -15.24
C HIS A 57 -30.40 -9.74 -15.52
N SER A 58 -30.54 -10.63 -16.51
CA SER A 58 -31.79 -11.34 -16.78
C SER A 58 -32.24 -12.15 -15.56
N LEU A 59 -31.34 -12.95 -14.97
CA LEU A 59 -31.63 -13.73 -13.78
C LEU A 59 -31.94 -12.83 -12.56
N PHE A 60 -31.25 -11.70 -12.42
CA PHE A 60 -31.48 -10.76 -11.35
C PHE A 60 -32.89 -10.15 -11.41
N VAL A 61 -33.37 -9.77 -12.60
CA VAL A 61 -34.74 -9.23 -12.78
C VAL A 61 -35.79 -10.29 -12.48
N GLU A 62 -35.56 -11.54 -12.87
CA GLU A 62 -36.46 -12.66 -12.59
C GLU A 62 -36.57 -12.93 -11.08
N LEU A 63 -35.44 -12.96 -10.37
CA LEU A 63 -35.39 -13.26 -8.94
C LEU A 63 -35.79 -12.10 -8.03
N TYR A 64 -35.60 -10.87 -8.49
CA TYR A 64 -35.86 -9.65 -7.72
C TYR A 64 -36.74 -8.66 -8.51
N PRO A 65 -37.99 -9.03 -8.86
CA PRO A 65 -38.84 -8.25 -9.78
C PRO A 65 -39.24 -6.88 -9.23
N ASN A 66 -39.21 -6.70 -7.90
CA ASN A 66 -39.56 -5.45 -7.23
C ASN A 66 -38.34 -4.55 -6.98
N GLU A 67 -37.13 -5.00 -7.31
CA GLU A 67 -35.90 -4.26 -7.06
C GLU A 67 -35.40 -3.58 -8.33
N SER A 68 -34.89 -2.35 -8.16
CA SER A 68 -34.27 -1.61 -9.25
C SER A 68 -32.76 -1.82 -9.28
N PHE A 69 -32.18 -1.78 -10.48
CA PHE A 69 -30.74 -1.77 -10.63
C PHE A 69 -30.12 -0.55 -9.95
N ILE A 70 -29.27 -0.79 -8.95
CA ILE A 70 -28.42 0.27 -8.40
C ILE A 70 -27.40 0.73 -9.46
N PRO A 71 -26.94 1.99 -9.42
CA PRO A 71 -26.00 2.51 -10.43
C PRO A 71 -24.75 1.64 -10.62
N LYS A 72 -24.22 1.05 -9.53
CA LYS A 72 -23.06 0.15 -9.59
C LYS A 72 -23.29 -1.09 -10.46
N LEU A 73 -24.51 -1.64 -10.41
CA LEU A 73 -24.88 -2.83 -11.15
C LEU A 73 -25.15 -2.45 -12.61
N HIS A 74 -25.90 -1.37 -12.83
CA HIS A 74 -26.13 -0.82 -14.16
C HIS A 74 -24.84 -0.52 -14.93
N TYR A 75 -23.83 0.10 -14.29
CA TYR A 75 -22.59 0.44 -14.98
C TYR A 75 -21.79 -0.76 -15.50
N LEU A 76 -22.04 -1.98 -15.02
CA LEU A 76 -21.36 -3.18 -15.54
C LEU A 76 -21.57 -3.35 -17.05
N ILE A 77 -22.73 -2.97 -17.58
CA ILE A 77 -23.03 -3.11 -19.02
C ILE A 77 -22.03 -2.34 -19.91
N HIS A 78 -21.40 -1.29 -19.36
CA HIS A 78 -20.40 -0.50 -20.07
C HIS A 78 -18.98 -1.06 -19.95
N TYR A 79 -18.72 -1.96 -19.00
CA TYR A 79 -17.38 -2.45 -18.70
C TYR A 79 -16.74 -3.20 -19.87
N PRO A 80 -17.45 -4.06 -20.63
CA PRO A 80 -16.87 -4.69 -21.82
C PRO A 80 -16.26 -3.67 -22.80
N LYS A 81 -17.02 -2.62 -23.15
CA LYS A 81 -16.55 -1.56 -24.05
C LYS A 81 -15.38 -0.78 -23.45
N GLN A 82 -15.46 -0.45 -22.16
CA GLN A 82 -14.36 0.25 -21.48
C GLN A 82 -13.08 -0.58 -21.44
N ILE A 83 -13.17 -1.90 -21.28
CA ILE A 83 -12.00 -2.79 -21.30
C ILE A 83 -11.38 -2.84 -22.70
N GLU A 84 -12.21 -2.89 -23.75
CA GLU A 84 -11.75 -2.86 -25.15
C GLU A 84 -11.00 -1.56 -25.45
N GLU A 85 -11.52 -0.40 -25.00
CA GLU A 85 -10.94 0.91 -25.29
C GLU A 85 -9.75 1.29 -24.37
N GLN A 86 -9.86 0.99 -23.07
CA GLN A 86 -8.98 1.55 -22.02
C GLN A 86 -8.08 0.51 -21.34
N ARG A 87 -8.12 -0.75 -21.78
CA ARG A 87 -7.43 -1.90 -21.14
C ARG A 87 -8.04 -2.24 -19.76
N PRO A 88 -7.45 -3.15 -18.94
CA PRO A 88 -8.08 -3.58 -17.68
C PRO A 88 -8.42 -2.43 -16.71
N ILE A 89 -9.71 -2.35 -16.36
CA ILE A 89 -10.30 -1.27 -15.54
C ILE A 89 -9.65 -1.17 -14.15
N VAL A 90 -9.11 -2.27 -13.61
CA VAL A 90 -8.42 -2.28 -12.31
C VAL A 90 -7.27 -1.26 -12.24
N ARG A 91 -6.67 -0.90 -13.38
CA ARG A 91 -5.58 0.10 -13.45
C ARG A 91 -6.08 1.54 -13.23
N ALA A 92 -7.34 1.81 -13.52
CA ALA A 92 -7.97 3.12 -13.29
C ALA A 92 -8.50 3.27 -11.85
N TRP A 93 -8.33 2.26 -10.99
CA TRP A 93 -9.02 2.25 -9.71
C TRP A 93 -8.37 3.15 -8.66
N ILE A 94 -9.21 3.91 -7.96
CA ILE A 94 -8.77 4.98 -7.05
C ILE A 94 -8.40 4.53 -5.64
N MET A 95 -8.29 3.22 -5.40
CA MET A 95 -8.05 2.67 -4.06
C MET A 95 -6.73 3.15 -3.45
N ARG A 96 -5.66 3.26 -4.27
CA ARG A 96 -4.37 3.81 -3.83
C ARG A 96 -4.48 5.28 -3.42
N TYR A 97 -5.22 6.09 -4.19
CA TYR A 97 -5.47 7.49 -3.86
C TYR A 97 -6.27 7.63 -2.57
N LYS A 98 -7.33 6.81 -2.39
CA LYS A 98 -8.10 6.78 -1.13
C LYS A 98 -7.23 6.39 0.07
N GLY A 99 -6.34 5.41 -0.10
CA GLY A 99 -5.35 5.01 0.91
C GLY A 99 -4.42 6.18 1.27
N LYS A 100 -3.87 6.88 0.28
CA LYS A 100 -3.00 8.04 0.51
C LYS A 100 -3.75 9.20 1.18
N LEU A 101 -5.02 9.41 0.85
CA LEU A 101 -5.86 10.43 1.46
C LEU A 101 -6.01 10.27 2.99
N LYS A 102 -5.92 9.03 3.52
CA LYS A 102 -5.94 8.77 4.97
C LYS A 102 -4.84 9.55 5.70
N TYR A 103 -3.63 9.60 5.15
CA TYR A 103 -2.53 10.40 5.72
C TYR A 103 -2.92 11.88 5.81
N PHE A 104 -3.42 12.45 4.71
CA PHE A 104 -3.79 13.86 4.65
C PHE A 104 -4.93 14.21 5.61
N LYS A 105 -5.93 13.33 5.76
CA LYS A 105 -7.01 13.50 6.74
C LYS A 105 -6.52 13.50 8.19
N GLY A 106 -5.50 12.69 8.50
CA GLY A 106 -4.87 12.70 9.82
C GLY A 106 -4.13 14.00 10.10
N VAL A 107 -3.35 14.48 9.12
CA VAL A 107 -2.58 15.73 9.25
C VAL A 107 -3.48 16.96 9.27
N SER A 108 -4.62 16.96 8.56
CA SER A 108 -5.53 18.11 8.56
C SER A 108 -6.13 18.43 9.94
N GLY A 109 -6.03 17.50 10.90
CA GLY A 109 -6.40 17.74 12.30
C GLY A 109 -5.34 18.48 13.13
N SER A 110 -4.22 18.92 12.56
CA SER A 110 -3.09 19.50 13.30
C SER A 110 -3.31 20.92 13.86
N GLY A 111 -4.56 21.40 13.95
CA GLY A 111 -4.92 22.69 14.56
C GLY A 111 -4.51 23.96 13.79
N ASN A 112 -3.80 23.84 12.65
CA ASN A 112 -3.47 24.98 11.80
C ASN A 112 -4.47 25.09 10.64
N PHE A 113 -5.42 26.02 10.78
CA PHE A 113 -6.48 26.26 9.79
C PHE A 113 -6.11 27.32 8.73
N LYS A 114 -4.98 28.01 8.89
CA LYS A 114 -4.52 29.00 7.91
C LYS A 114 -3.80 28.29 6.77
N ASN A 115 -4.45 28.26 5.59
CA ASN A 115 -3.93 27.62 4.37
C ASN A 115 -3.54 26.14 4.59
N ILE A 116 -4.56 25.32 4.87
CA ILE A 116 -4.42 23.88 5.16
C ILE A 116 -3.73 23.15 3.99
N THR A 117 -4.04 23.51 2.75
CA THR A 117 -3.43 22.89 1.56
C THR A 117 -1.92 23.10 1.50
N TYR A 118 -1.44 24.32 1.80
CA TYR A 118 0.00 24.58 1.91
C TYR A 118 0.65 23.76 3.04
N THR A 119 0.02 23.70 4.20
CA THR A 119 0.52 22.92 5.34
C THR A 119 0.62 21.43 5.01
N LEU A 120 -0.41 20.86 4.40
CA LEU A 120 -0.44 19.46 3.96
C LEU A 120 0.63 19.18 2.91
N ALA A 121 0.78 20.04 1.90
CA ALA A 121 1.78 19.91 0.85
C ALA A 121 3.20 19.97 1.41
N LYS A 122 3.50 20.99 2.22
CA LYS A 122 4.84 21.18 2.84
C LYS A 122 5.22 20.00 3.73
N ARG A 123 4.27 19.50 4.54
CA ARG A 123 4.54 18.34 5.42
C ARG A 123 4.74 17.06 4.62
N HIS A 124 3.94 16.84 3.57
CA HIS A 124 4.09 15.68 2.68
C HIS A 124 5.41 15.72 1.89
N GLN A 125 5.82 16.88 1.38
CA GLN A 125 7.11 17.08 0.71
C GLN A 125 8.29 16.78 1.65
N LYS A 126 8.27 17.29 2.89
CA LYS A 126 9.29 16.97 3.90
C LYS A 126 9.35 15.48 4.21
N TRP A 127 8.18 14.85 4.40
CA TRP A 127 8.09 13.41 4.61
C TRP A 127 8.68 12.63 3.44
N LEU A 128 8.37 13.03 2.21
CA LEU A 128 8.90 12.39 1.00
C LEU A 128 10.42 12.57 0.88
N ALA A 129 10.94 13.78 1.10
CA ALA A 129 12.37 14.08 1.04
C ALA A 129 13.16 13.23 2.04
N TYR A 130 12.68 13.12 3.29
CA TYR A 130 13.30 12.27 4.30
C TYR A 130 13.37 10.80 3.83
N HIS A 131 12.28 10.26 3.29
CA HIS A 131 12.22 8.87 2.83
C HIS A 131 12.99 8.62 1.52
N LEU A 132 13.25 9.64 0.71
CA LEU A 132 14.09 9.51 -0.48
C LEU A 132 15.59 9.59 -0.14
N GLN A 133 15.95 10.43 0.84
CA GLN A 133 17.34 10.59 1.31
C GLN A 133 17.82 9.39 2.12
N THR A 134 16.95 8.83 2.96
CA THR A 134 17.21 7.53 3.58
C THR A 134 16.78 6.45 2.60
N ARG A 135 17.64 5.52 2.17
CA ARG A 135 17.29 4.36 1.29
C ARG A 135 16.14 3.46 1.79
N SER A 136 15.53 3.81 2.93
CA SER A 136 14.34 3.25 3.59
C SER A 136 13.16 2.95 2.65
N MET A 137 12.96 3.68 1.55
CA MET A 137 11.89 3.36 0.59
C MET A 137 12.04 1.99 -0.08
N PHE A 138 13.28 1.48 -0.21
CA PHE A 138 13.59 0.26 -0.96
C PHE A 138 14.30 -0.81 -0.12
N THR A 139 14.72 -0.48 1.11
CA THR A 139 15.36 -1.41 2.03
C THR A 139 14.38 -1.87 3.11
N PRO A 140 14.48 -3.11 3.60
CA PRO A 140 13.65 -3.56 4.70
C PRO A 140 13.80 -2.64 5.92
N GLU A 141 12.68 -2.39 6.59
CA GLU A 141 12.57 -1.42 7.68
C GLU A 141 13.63 -1.65 8.75
N CYS A 142 14.46 -0.63 8.98
CA CYS A 142 15.35 -0.51 10.13
C CYS A 142 14.55 0.24 11.22
N THR A 143 14.05 -0.50 12.21
CA THR A 143 13.41 0.12 13.38
C THR A 143 14.46 0.33 14.47
N ARG A 144 14.44 1.50 15.09
CA ARG A 144 15.45 1.90 16.09
C ARG A 144 14.77 2.17 17.42
N GLY A 145 15.40 1.73 18.50
CA GLY A 145 15.02 2.05 19.86
C GLY A 145 15.42 3.48 20.27
N PRO A 146 15.05 3.90 21.48
CA PRO A 146 15.39 5.21 22.03
C PRO A 146 16.92 5.42 22.13
N ILE A 147 17.34 6.68 22.00
CA ILE A 147 18.74 7.12 22.17
C ILE A 147 19.08 7.08 23.67
N LEU A 148 20.20 6.43 24.01
CA LEU A 148 20.69 6.31 25.38
C LEU A 148 21.74 7.36 25.70
N SER A 149 22.69 7.60 24.80
CA SER A 149 23.69 8.66 24.93
C SER A 149 24.16 9.16 23.57
N THR A 150 24.62 10.42 23.56
CA THR A 150 25.31 11.05 22.43
C THR A 150 26.67 11.48 22.93
N VAL A 151 27.74 11.00 22.28
CA VAL A 151 29.13 11.31 22.63
C VAL A 151 29.81 11.88 21.39
N SER A 152 30.57 12.97 21.56
CA SER A 152 31.43 13.50 20.51
C SER A 152 32.65 12.60 20.32
N LEU A 153 32.99 12.23 19.08
CA LEU A 153 34.11 11.31 18.76
C LEU A 153 35.48 11.73 19.30
N SER A 154 35.64 12.98 19.70
CA SER A 154 36.86 13.51 20.34
C SER A 154 37.12 12.97 21.75
N GLU A 155 36.15 12.28 22.36
CA GLU A 155 36.23 11.81 23.76
C GLU A 155 36.32 10.27 23.89
N ASP A 156 36.23 9.52 22.79
CA ASP A 156 36.25 8.05 22.78
C ASP A 156 37.65 7.45 22.64
N SER A 157 37.81 6.18 23.02
CA SER A 157 39.08 5.45 22.95
C SER A 157 39.57 5.23 21.50
N ASP A 158 40.89 5.27 21.32
CA ASP A 158 41.60 5.12 20.03
C ASP A 158 41.14 3.90 19.22
N ASP A 159 40.74 2.82 19.91
CA ASP A 159 40.23 1.59 19.30
C ASP A 159 38.95 1.81 18.49
N ILE A 160 38.01 2.62 19.00
CA ILE A 160 36.74 2.90 18.32
C ILE A 160 36.99 3.77 17.08
N GLN A 161 37.88 4.76 17.20
CA GLN A 161 38.27 5.61 16.07
C GLN A 161 38.95 4.81 14.95
N SER A 162 39.80 3.84 15.31
CA SER A 162 40.47 2.96 14.34
C SER A 162 39.49 2.05 13.60
N LEU A 163 38.49 1.50 14.31
CA LEU A 163 37.47 0.63 13.74
C LEU A 163 36.53 1.38 12.77
N ILE A 164 36.24 2.65 13.07
CA ILE A 164 35.42 3.53 12.22
C ILE A 164 36.16 3.85 10.93
N LYS A 165 37.44 4.24 11.02
CA LYS A 165 38.29 4.55 9.85
C LYS A 165 38.45 3.36 8.90
N GLN A 166 38.45 2.14 9.45
CA GLN A 166 38.64 0.93 8.66
C GLN A 166 37.37 0.48 7.92
N ASN A 167 36.17 0.87 8.39
CA ASN A 167 34.90 0.34 7.88
C ASN A 167 34.00 1.39 7.21
N ILE A 168 34.36 2.68 7.23
CA ILE A 168 33.60 3.74 6.57
C ILE A 168 34.56 4.64 5.78
N ASP A 169 34.35 4.73 4.46
CA ASP A 169 35.09 5.61 3.56
C ASP A 169 34.64 7.07 3.76
N VAL A 170 35.14 7.74 4.81
CA VAL A 170 34.86 9.16 5.09
C VAL A 170 36.16 9.95 4.97
N PRO A 171 36.19 11.08 4.23
CA PRO A 171 37.37 11.94 4.18
C PRO A 171 37.73 12.49 5.57
N ASP A 172 39.02 12.50 5.91
CA ASP A 172 39.57 12.82 7.24
C ASP A 172 39.14 14.19 7.81
N SER A 173 38.66 15.12 6.96
CA SER A 173 38.24 16.47 7.36
C SER A 173 36.90 16.54 8.11
N ASP A 174 36.05 15.50 8.06
CA ASP A 174 34.68 15.52 8.62
C ASP A 174 34.53 14.69 9.90
N ILE A 175 35.60 14.04 10.38
CA ILE A 175 35.52 13.10 11.51
C ILE A 175 35.31 13.83 12.85
N SER A 176 35.85 15.05 13.01
CA SER A 176 35.75 15.82 14.25
C SER A 176 34.35 16.41 14.53
N SER A 177 33.49 16.48 13.51
CA SER A 177 32.11 16.98 13.64
C SER A 177 31.09 15.86 13.85
N CYS A 178 31.52 14.60 13.79
CA CYS A 178 30.66 13.45 13.88
C CYS A 178 30.34 13.10 15.35
N THR A 179 29.04 12.95 15.64
CA THR A 179 28.55 12.52 16.96
C THR A 179 28.21 11.03 16.92
N VAL A 180 28.72 10.29 17.90
CA VAL A 180 28.36 8.89 18.14
C VAL A 180 27.07 8.86 18.92
N VAL A 181 26.08 8.16 18.39
CA VAL A 181 24.79 7.98 19.08
C VAL A 181 24.66 6.51 19.45
N THR A 182 24.53 6.23 20.75
CA THR A 182 24.23 4.88 21.23
C THR A 182 22.72 4.67 21.29
N LEU A 183 22.26 3.59 20.65
CA LEU A 183 20.85 3.22 20.59
C LEU A 183 20.60 1.98 21.45
N LYS A 184 19.45 1.93 22.14
CA LYS A 184 19.09 0.78 22.99
C LYS A 184 18.99 -0.53 22.21
N TRP A 185 18.48 -0.47 20.98
CA TRP A 185 18.43 -1.58 20.04
C TRP A 185 18.20 -1.04 18.63
N ILE A 186 18.57 -1.83 17.63
CA ILE A 186 18.25 -1.62 16.23
C ILE A 186 17.76 -2.96 15.69
N MET A 187 16.58 -3.00 15.10
CA MET A 187 16.08 -4.17 14.37
C MET A 187 16.15 -3.87 12.89
N ILE A 188 17.01 -4.60 12.19
CA ILE A 188 17.09 -4.59 10.74
C ILE A 188 16.35 -5.83 10.26
N MET A 189 15.22 -5.66 9.57
CA MET A 189 14.42 -6.78 9.06
C MET A 189 15.00 -7.34 7.76
N VAL A 190 16.29 -7.71 7.75
CA VAL A 190 16.88 -8.54 6.69
C VAL A 190 16.80 -9.99 7.18
N SER A 191 16.42 -10.90 6.29
CA SER A 191 16.38 -12.35 6.51
C SER A 191 17.47 -12.82 7.49
N SER A 192 17.02 -13.22 8.69
CA SER A 192 17.71 -14.07 9.66
C SER A 192 19.16 -13.73 10.07
N THR A 193 19.48 -12.46 10.33
CA THR A 193 20.71 -12.13 11.10
C THR A 193 20.53 -10.85 11.92
N GLN A 194 20.59 -10.97 13.26
CA GLN A 194 20.74 -9.82 14.14
C GLN A 194 22.20 -9.34 14.08
N ILE A 195 22.42 -8.14 13.54
CA ILE A 195 23.74 -7.50 13.56
C ILE A 195 23.63 -6.25 14.45
N LYS A 196 24.43 -6.19 15.50
CA LYS A 196 24.69 -4.95 16.25
C LYS A 196 25.61 -4.08 15.39
N ILE A 197 25.09 -2.98 14.87
CA ILE A 197 25.91 -1.97 14.17
C ILE A 197 25.84 -0.68 14.96
N VAL A 198 27.00 -0.15 15.32
CA VAL A 198 27.16 1.22 15.83
C VAL A 198 27.19 2.13 14.60
N THR A 199 26.12 2.91 14.38
CA THR A 199 26.06 3.87 13.26
C THR A 199 26.23 5.29 13.75
N LEU A 200 27.23 5.98 13.19
CA LEU A 200 27.43 7.42 13.31
C LEU A 200 26.48 8.15 12.37
N LEU A 201 25.89 9.25 12.82
CA LEU A 201 25.07 10.14 11.99
C LEU A 201 25.72 11.54 12.00
N PRO A 202 26.15 12.08 10.85
CA PRO A 202 26.51 13.48 10.77
C PRO A 202 25.23 14.32 10.82
N MET A 203 25.09 15.15 11.88
CA MET A 203 24.09 16.20 11.90
C MET A 203 24.72 17.46 11.30
N TYR A 204 24.34 17.79 10.07
CA TYR A 204 24.53 19.16 9.57
C TYR A 204 23.47 20.05 10.21
N GLN A 205 23.94 21.03 11.01
CA GLN A 205 23.10 22.10 11.57
C GLN A 205 22.55 23.01 10.48
#